data_AF-A0A8H5SVV5-F1
#
_entry.id   AF-A0A8H5SVV5-F1
#
_cell.length_a   1.000
_cell.length_b   1.000
_cell.length_c   1.000
_cell.angle_alpha   90.00
_cell.angle_beta   90.00
_cell.angle_gamma   90.00
#
_symmetry.space_group_name_H-M   'P 1'
#
loop_
_entity.id
_entity.type
_entity.pdbx_description
1 polymer ?
#
loop_
_entity_poly.entity_id
_entity_poly.type
_entity_poly.pdbx_seq_one_letter_code
_entity_poly.pdbx_strand_id
1 'polypeptide(L)'
;MKFSSALVAIYIGVATATPVFRDPSSHKRVVIRSSRLQKRQVPQEHSHDFVLTITKEFLDLDNPKEIADPVFGLLGDAAAADGAGKVTNLACLKQETADQAFTNAKAAGDLRGMAGSLLFQAIERNTAGVGVASKLCTDKAVNPEIAALTQHQDAASDGAGAINKAITLELAKQLAGIGADPNLALLSGTFAPGDKSDSTGKGNSCDEEEPDLGCIFSQGLLVLDATEDEIASAVADITPTFTGTGGISATDLVDLASFSVADVSEVADLATIVQGAAGGAATDAADAESTATDAVATDAVATDAAATSSASDNRATATAGKGCKAKPTSVALKTLVPTGFATKTTDAASATGGKGTKATGSAAGNNGADIQSFTGTLGGPAPPVISSDAAKPFSVNGNTFNGAGVALGRSCDIQHNACADAANSGELDGGVEQCETQLEECRAAIDA
;
A
#
# COMPACT_ATOMS: atom_id res chain seq x y z
N MET A 1 -46.69 13.68 46.92
CA MET A 1 -47.48 14.84 46.46
C MET A 1 -47.67 14.65 44.96
N LYS A 2 -48.94 14.64 44.52
CA LYS A 2 -49.42 14.36 43.15
C LYS A 2 -49.68 15.70 42.40
N PHE A 3 -50.21 15.59 41.17
CA PHE A 3 -50.73 16.59 40.20
C PHE A 3 -49.74 16.85 39.05
N SER A 4 -49.89 16.34 37.82
CA SER A 4 -51.04 16.03 36.91
C SER A 4 -51.66 17.25 36.22
N SER A 5 -51.39 17.32 34.89
CA SER A 5 -52.21 17.72 33.73
C SER A 5 -53.01 19.03 33.70
N ALA A 6 -52.90 19.78 32.58
CA ALA A 6 -54.04 20.06 31.68
C ALA A 6 -53.63 20.78 30.38
N LEU A 7 -54.06 20.18 29.26
CA LEU A 7 -54.19 20.75 27.91
C LEU A 7 -55.32 21.79 27.86
N VAL A 8 -55.15 22.86 27.06
CA VAL A 8 -56.28 23.60 26.46
C VAL A 8 -55.95 23.89 25.00
N ALA A 9 -56.77 23.34 24.10
CA ALA A 9 -56.84 23.66 22.69
C ALA A 9 -57.90 24.74 22.46
N ILE A 10 -57.62 25.72 21.60
CA ILE A 10 -58.64 26.63 21.05
C ILE A 10 -58.50 26.62 19.52
N TYR A 11 -59.52 26.07 18.87
CA TYR A 11 -59.81 26.21 17.45
C TYR A 11 -60.59 27.52 17.21
N ILE A 12 -60.14 28.35 16.28
CA ILE A 12 -61.02 29.29 15.54
C ILE A 12 -60.60 29.23 14.07
N GLY A 13 -61.53 28.78 13.22
CA GLY A 13 -61.41 28.88 11.77
C GLY A 13 -62.16 30.09 11.24
N VAL A 14 -61.59 30.75 10.23
CA VAL A 14 -62.31 31.61 9.28
C VAL A 14 -61.69 31.41 7.90
N ALA A 15 -62.50 30.97 6.95
CA ALA A 15 -62.19 30.98 5.53
C ALA A 15 -62.68 32.29 4.91
N THR A 16 -61.95 32.85 3.94
CA THR A 16 -62.36 32.96 2.52
C THR A 16 -61.52 33.99 1.74
N ALA A 17 -61.37 33.65 0.45
CA ALA A 17 -61.16 34.51 -0.72
C ALA A 17 -59.75 35.06 -1.02
N THR A 18 -59.21 34.52 -2.11
CA THR A 18 -58.06 34.97 -2.91
C THR A 18 -58.32 36.32 -3.59
N PRO A 19 -57.25 37.01 -4.00
CA PRO A 19 -57.13 37.23 -5.44
C PRO A 19 -55.80 36.75 -6.02
N VAL A 20 -55.94 36.18 -7.21
CA VAL A 20 -54.91 35.72 -8.12
C VAL A 20 -54.11 36.92 -8.63
N PHE A 21 -52.82 36.98 -8.29
CA PHE A 21 -51.83 37.67 -9.13
C PHE A 21 -50.81 36.67 -9.63
N ARG A 22 -50.77 36.60 -10.95
CA ARG A 22 -49.98 35.74 -11.82
C ARG A 22 -48.64 36.44 -12.04
N ASP A 23 -47.57 35.92 -11.44
CA ASP A 23 -46.20 36.36 -11.73
C ASP A 23 -45.54 35.32 -12.67
N PRO A 24 -45.00 35.70 -13.83
CA PRO A 24 -44.43 34.75 -14.76
C PRO A 24 -43.05 34.29 -14.30
N SER A 25 -42.95 32.97 -14.18
CA SER A 25 -41.76 32.14 -14.19
C SER A 25 -40.56 32.79 -14.89
N SER A 26 -39.59 33.24 -14.10
CA SER A 26 -38.20 33.31 -14.52
C SER A 26 -37.41 32.34 -13.66
N HIS A 27 -37.49 31.06 -14.02
CA HIS A 27 -36.49 30.06 -13.62
C HIS A 27 -35.14 30.51 -14.19
N LYS A 28 -34.45 31.41 -13.49
CA LYS A 28 -33.00 31.44 -13.54
C LYS A 28 -32.59 30.05 -13.04
N ARG A 29 -32.27 29.16 -13.99
CA ARG A 29 -31.34 28.07 -13.73
C ARG A 29 -30.12 28.75 -13.14
N VAL A 30 -30.02 28.74 -11.82
CA VAL A 30 -28.73 28.73 -11.17
C VAL A 30 -28.12 27.44 -11.67
N VAL A 31 -27.38 27.53 -12.76
CA VAL A 31 -26.34 26.55 -13.05
C VAL A 31 -25.41 26.72 -11.87
N ILE A 32 -25.66 25.96 -10.80
CA ILE A 32 -24.60 25.57 -9.89
C ILE A 32 -23.68 24.78 -10.80
N ARG A 33 -22.74 25.49 -11.42
CA ARG A 33 -21.51 24.86 -11.88
C ARG A 33 -20.96 24.31 -10.58
N SER A 34 -21.27 23.04 -10.32
CA SER A 34 -20.39 22.20 -9.55
C SER A 34 -19.11 22.24 -10.37
N SER A 35 -18.26 23.22 -10.08
CA SER A 35 -16.85 23.10 -10.31
C SER A 35 -16.49 21.86 -9.51
N ARG A 36 -16.55 20.70 -10.18
CA ARG A 36 -15.56 19.67 -9.96
C ARG A 36 -14.25 20.42 -10.13
N LEU A 37 -13.72 20.96 -9.03
CA LEU A 37 -12.30 21.10 -8.87
C LEU A 37 -11.83 19.66 -9.07
N GLN A 38 -11.51 19.31 -10.31
CA GLN A 38 -10.69 18.14 -10.54
C GLN A 38 -9.47 18.44 -9.68
N LYS A 39 -9.30 17.65 -8.61
CA LYS A 39 -8.08 17.70 -7.82
C LYS A 39 -6.96 17.63 -8.85
N ARG A 40 -6.04 18.58 -8.81
CA ARG A 40 -4.88 18.53 -9.69
C ARG A 40 -4.08 17.34 -9.19
N GLN A 41 -4.27 16.19 -9.81
CA GLN A 41 -3.46 15.01 -9.54
C GLN A 41 -2.03 15.38 -9.93
N VAL A 42 -1.10 15.26 -8.99
CA VAL A 42 0.32 15.33 -9.28
C VAL A 42 0.79 13.96 -9.72
N PRO A 43 1.77 13.89 -10.64
CA PRO A 43 2.28 12.61 -11.12
C PRO A 43 2.63 11.66 -9.96
N GLN A 44 2.36 10.37 -10.17
CA GLN A 44 2.62 9.26 -9.23
C GLN A 44 1.67 9.14 -8.04
N GLU A 45 0.64 9.99 -7.89
CA GLU A 45 -0.35 9.89 -6.80
C GLU A 45 -0.98 8.49 -6.74
N HIS A 46 -1.33 7.93 -7.90
CA HIS A 46 -2.05 6.67 -8.01
C HIS A 46 -1.18 5.49 -8.50
N SER A 47 0.14 5.64 -8.43
CA SER A 47 1.08 4.60 -8.87
C SER A 47 0.90 3.30 -8.10
N HIS A 48 0.73 3.39 -6.78
CA HIS A 48 0.65 2.26 -5.84
C HIS A 48 -0.69 2.23 -5.09
N ASP A 49 -1.80 2.30 -5.82
CA ASP A 49 -3.14 2.47 -5.23
C ASP A 49 -3.55 1.37 -4.23
N PHE A 50 -3.08 0.13 -4.37
CA PHE A 50 -3.34 -0.90 -3.36
C PHE A 50 -2.72 -0.55 -2.01
N VAL A 51 -1.53 0.06 -2.00
CA VAL A 51 -0.84 0.54 -0.80
C VAL A 51 -1.61 1.69 -0.17
N LEU A 52 -2.10 2.63 -0.98
CA LEU A 52 -2.95 3.73 -0.50
C LEU A 52 -4.24 3.22 0.12
N THR A 53 -4.89 2.27 -0.55
CA THR A 53 -6.16 1.66 -0.08
C THR A 53 -5.97 0.97 1.26
N ILE A 54 -4.95 0.12 1.40
CA ILE A 54 -4.64 -0.56 2.66
C ILE A 54 -4.32 0.48 3.74
N THR A 55 -3.41 1.41 3.46
CA THR A 55 -2.99 2.41 4.46
C THR A 55 -4.17 3.26 4.93
N LYS A 56 -5.08 3.62 4.02
CA LYS A 56 -6.28 4.38 4.34
C LYS A 56 -7.21 3.64 5.27
N GLU A 57 -7.46 2.36 5.00
CA GLU A 57 -8.31 1.50 5.81
C GLU A 57 -7.87 1.50 7.28
N PHE A 58 -6.56 1.38 7.55
CA PHE A 58 -6.03 1.38 8.90
C PHE A 58 -5.85 2.77 9.49
N LEU A 59 -5.51 3.79 8.70
CA LEU A 59 -5.47 5.17 9.17
C LEU A 59 -6.85 5.60 9.71
N ASP A 60 -7.92 5.25 9.02
CA ASP A 60 -9.28 5.68 9.36
C ASP A 60 -9.82 5.04 10.66
N LEU A 61 -9.17 3.99 11.19
CA LEU A 61 -9.54 3.37 12.47
C LEU A 61 -9.31 4.29 13.68
N ASP A 62 -8.18 4.99 13.71
CA ASP A 62 -7.85 6.01 14.71
C ASP A 62 -6.88 7.04 14.09
N ASN A 63 -7.40 8.24 13.82
CA ASN A 63 -6.69 9.32 13.13
C ASN A 63 -6.65 10.61 13.98
N PRO A 64 -5.89 10.64 15.09
CA PRO A 64 -5.89 11.77 16.01
C PRO A 64 -5.32 13.06 15.39
N LYS A 65 -4.49 12.91 14.36
CA LYS A 65 -3.88 14.01 13.59
C LYS A 65 -4.78 14.54 12.49
N GLU A 66 -5.96 13.95 12.25
CA GLU A 66 -6.91 14.40 11.23
C GLU A 66 -6.27 14.48 9.83
N ILE A 67 -5.38 13.55 9.51
CA ILE A 67 -4.76 13.44 8.18
C ILE A 67 -5.86 13.10 7.18
N ALA A 68 -6.01 13.89 6.12
CA ALA A 68 -7.20 13.82 5.27
C ALA A 68 -7.25 12.54 4.43
N ASP A 69 -6.12 12.17 3.82
CA ASP A 69 -5.98 10.99 2.98
C ASP A 69 -4.49 10.60 2.84
N PRO A 70 -4.12 9.31 2.83
CA PRO A 70 -2.73 8.90 2.66
C PRO A 70 -2.05 9.41 1.39
N VAL A 71 -2.81 9.69 0.31
CA VAL A 71 -2.23 10.21 -0.94
C VAL A 71 -1.44 11.50 -0.72
N PHE A 72 -1.86 12.35 0.23
CA PHE A 72 -1.16 13.60 0.55
C PHE A 72 0.25 13.38 1.11
N GLY A 73 0.51 12.24 1.75
CA GLY A 73 1.85 11.86 2.21
C GLY A 73 2.81 11.53 1.06
N LEU A 74 2.30 11.23 -0.14
CA LEU A 74 3.11 10.94 -1.32
C LEU A 74 3.45 12.20 -2.13
N LEU A 75 2.94 13.38 -1.74
CA LEU A 75 3.13 14.63 -2.46
C LEU A 75 4.25 15.47 -1.88
N GLY A 76 4.79 16.37 -2.71
CA GLY A 76 5.65 17.46 -2.26
C GLY A 76 4.96 18.39 -1.24
N ASP A 77 5.75 19.09 -0.41
CA ASP A 77 5.27 19.82 0.79
C ASP A 77 4.11 20.77 0.48
N ALA A 78 4.15 21.46 -0.65
CA ALA A 78 3.11 22.41 -1.05
C ALA A 78 1.72 21.76 -1.21
N ALA A 79 1.66 20.58 -1.80
CA ALA A 79 0.39 19.86 -1.99
C ALA A 79 0.02 19.03 -0.75
N ALA A 80 1.02 18.49 -0.03
CA ALA A 80 0.83 17.79 1.23
C ALA A 80 0.11 18.64 2.29
N ALA A 81 0.35 19.96 2.30
CA ALA A 81 -0.27 20.89 3.24
C ALA A 81 -1.82 20.85 3.25
N ASP A 82 -2.45 20.58 2.10
CA ASP A 82 -3.92 20.54 1.97
C ASP A 82 -4.55 19.37 2.73
N GLY A 83 -3.79 18.29 2.96
CA GLY A 83 -4.25 17.08 3.65
C GLY A 83 -3.50 16.73 4.92
N ALA A 84 -2.59 17.59 5.38
CA ALA A 84 -1.70 17.30 6.51
C ALA A 84 -2.42 17.20 7.87
N GLY A 85 -3.63 17.73 7.97
CA GLY A 85 -4.35 17.82 9.25
C GLY A 85 -3.54 18.60 10.28
N LYS A 86 -3.16 17.93 11.37
CA LYS A 86 -2.35 18.48 12.47
C LYS A 86 -0.85 18.21 12.32
N VAL A 87 -0.40 17.55 11.25
CA VAL A 87 1.03 17.35 10.99
C VAL A 87 1.65 18.67 10.54
N THR A 88 2.63 19.17 11.29
CA THR A 88 3.31 20.44 10.99
C THR A 88 4.60 20.26 10.21
N ASN A 89 5.31 19.15 10.41
CA ASN A 89 6.49 18.80 9.62
C ASN A 89 6.04 18.06 8.35
N LEU A 90 5.84 18.79 7.25
CA LEU A 90 5.27 18.21 6.03
C LEU A 90 6.18 17.16 5.37
N ALA A 91 7.50 17.25 5.57
CA ALA A 91 8.43 16.20 5.17
C ALA A 91 8.19 14.88 5.93
N CYS A 92 7.54 14.95 7.09
CA CYS A 92 7.16 13.81 7.90
C CYS A 92 5.72 13.34 7.69
N LEU A 93 4.90 14.00 6.86
CA LEU A 93 3.50 13.59 6.68
C LEU A 93 3.37 12.13 6.24
N LYS A 94 4.24 11.68 5.34
CA LYS A 94 4.33 10.27 4.93
C LYS A 94 4.56 9.34 6.12
N GLN A 95 5.61 9.61 6.89
CA GLN A 95 5.96 8.80 8.05
C GLN A 95 4.85 8.80 9.09
N GLU A 96 4.27 9.94 9.39
CA GLU A 96 3.19 10.07 10.37
C GLU A 96 1.92 9.32 9.96
N THR A 97 1.62 9.31 8.66
CA THR A 97 0.52 8.53 8.08
C THR A 97 0.80 7.02 8.21
N ALA A 98 2.00 6.59 7.80
CA ALA A 98 2.43 5.20 7.87
C ALA A 98 2.46 4.67 9.31
N ASP A 99 3.00 5.47 10.22
CA ASP A 99 3.20 5.14 11.62
C ASP A 99 1.86 4.99 12.35
N GLN A 100 0.91 5.90 12.10
CA GLN A 100 -0.44 5.78 12.67
C GLN A 100 -1.19 4.56 12.10
N ALA A 101 -1.16 4.35 10.79
CA ALA A 101 -1.80 3.19 10.15
C ALA A 101 -1.19 1.87 10.66
N PHE A 102 0.14 1.80 10.81
CA PHE A 102 0.81 0.63 11.36
C PHE A 102 0.43 0.38 12.81
N THR A 103 0.36 1.42 13.65
CA THR A 103 -0.12 1.29 15.04
C THR A 103 -1.53 0.72 15.09
N ASN A 104 -2.43 1.21 14.24
CA ASN A 104 -3.82 0.74 14.19
C ASN A 104 -3.90 -0.71 13.72
N ALA A 105 -3.16 -1.07 12.66
CA ALA A 105 -3.10 -2.44 12.15
C ALA A 105 -2.51 -3.43 13.17
N LYS A 106 -1.43 -3.03 13.86
CA LYS A 106 -0.80 -3.82 14.92
C LYS A 106 -1.73 -4.03 16.11
N ALA A 107 -2.53 -3.02 16.47
CA ALA A 107 -3.55 -3.14 17.50
C ALA A 107 -4.71 -4.07 17.07
N ALA A 108 -5.05 -4.09 15.77
CA ALA A 108 -6.05 -4.98 15.21
C ALA A 108 -5.58 -6.43 15.01
N GLY A 109 -4.27 -6.69 15.04
CA GLY A 109 -3.74 -8.02 14.73
C GLY A 109 -3.60 -8.31 13.22
N ASP A 110 -3.69 -7.28 12.37
CA ASP A 110 -3.82 -7.43 10.93
C ASP A 110 -2.47 -7.30 10.20
N LEU A 111 -2.01 -8.40 9.61
CA LEU A 111 -0.73 -8.45 8.88
C LEU A 111 -0.77 -7.65 7.58
N ARG A 112 -1.91 -7.61 6.88
CA ARG A 112 -2.04 -6.84 5.64
C ARG A 112 -1.93 -5.34 5.92
N GLY A 113 -2.54 -4.85 6.98
CA GLY A 113 -2.43 -3.46 7.40
C GLY A 113 -1.02 -3.07 7.81
N MET A 114 -0.33 -3.94 8.57
CA MET A 114 1.05 -3.72 8.96
C MET A 114 1.98 -3.71 7.73
N ALA A 115 1.84 -4.70 6.83
CA ALA A 115 2.63 -4.79 5.61
C ALA A 115 2.37 -3.61 4.65
N GLY A 116 1.10 -3.23 4.46
CA GLY A 116 0.71 -2.07 3.65
C GLY A 116 1.26 -0.76 4.18
N SER A 117 1.32 -0.58 5.50
CA SER A 117 1.91 0.61 6.12
C SER A 117 3.43 0.67 5.95
N LEU A 118 4.13 -0.48 6.01
CA LEU A 118 5.57 -0.56 5.72
C LEU A 118 5.86 -0.27 4.23
N LEU A 119 5.05 -0.82 3.31
CA LEU A 119 5.11 -0.49 1.89
C LEU A 119 4.88 1.01 1.66
N PHE A 120 3.87 1.60 2.31
CA PHE A 120 3.58 3.02 2.20
C PHE A 120 4.74 3.88 2.68
N GLN A 121 5.42 3.50 3.78
CA GLN A 121 6.61 4.21 4.25
C GLN A 121 7.77 4.12 3.25
N ALA A 122 7.90 2.98 2.56
CA ALA A 122 8.99 2.75 1.63
C ALA A 122 8.78 3.42 0.27
N ILE A 123 7.59 3.40 -0.33
CA ILE A 123 7.40 3.91 -1.71
C ILE A 123 7.88 5.36 -1.90
N GLU A 124 8.17 5.74 -3.14
CA GLU A 124 8.64 7.09 -3.44
C GLU A 124 7.67 8.17 -2.95
N ARG A 125 8.23 9.31 -2.55
CA ARG A 125 7.46 10.54 -2.35
C ARG A 125 7.81 11.51 -3.47
N ASN A 126 6.79 11.95 -4.18
CA ASN A 126 6.93 12.84 -5.33
C ASN A 126 7.59 14.18 -4.93
N THR A 127 8.46 14.66 -5.81
CA THR A 127 9.20 15.92 -5.68
C THR A 127 8.81 16.91 -6.77
N ALA A 128 9.26 18.16 -6.65
CA ALA A 128 8.95 19.22 -7.62
C ALA A 128 9.77 19.11 -8.93
N GLY A 129 10.07 17.89 -9.41
CA GLY A 129 10.83 17.66 -10.63
C GLY A 129 11.52 16.29 -10.66
N VAL A 130 11.84 15.85 -11.88
CA VAL A 130 12.54 14.58 -12.14
C VAL A 130 13.99 14.66 -11.65
N GLY A 131 14.41 13.65 -10.90
CA GLY A 131 15.76 13.52 -10.34
C GLY A 131 16.04 14.45 -9.16
N VAL A 132 14.99 14.98 -8.54
CA VAL A 132 15.10 15.74 -7.29
C VAL A 132 14.96 14.78 -6.12
N ALA A 133 15.95 14.78 -5.23
CA ALA A 133 15.88 13.99 -4.01
C ALA A 133 14.77 14.50 -3.08
N SER A 134 14.04 13.55 -2.50
CA SER A 134 12.90 13.79 -1.64
C SER A 134 13.37 14.07 -0.22
N LYS A 135 12.90 15.17 0.38
CA LYS A 135 13.29 15.55 1.75
C LYS A 135 12.94 14.45 2.75
N LEU A 136 13.91 14.04 3.58
CA LEU A 136 13.71 13.01 4.59
C LEU A 136 12.98 13.57 5.82
N CYS A 137 12.19 12.73 6.47
CA CYS A 137 11.56 13.05 7.74
C CYS A 137 12.61 13.07 8.87
N THR A 138 12.54 14.08 9.73
CA THR A 138 13.43 14.26 10.88
C THR A 138 12.82 13.83 12.20
N ASP A 139 11.50 13.63 12.22
CA ASP A 139 10.76 13.31 13.43
C ASP A 139 10.89 11.82 13.75
N LYS A 140 10.86 11.49 15.04
CA LYS A 140 10.97 10.11 15.49
C LYS A 140 9.64 9.38 15.33
N ALA A 141 9.62 8.30 14.56
CA ALA A 141 8.47 7.39 14.50
C ALA A 141 8.24 6.68 15.85
N VAL A 142 6.97 6.39 16.13
CA VAL A 142 6.50 5.62 17.29
C VAL A 142 6.87 4.15 17.11
N ASN A 143 6.62 3.58 15.93
CA ASN A 143 6.90 2.17 15.64
C ASN A 143 8.35 1.99 15.14
N PRO A 144 9.16 1.12 15.78
CA PRO A 144 10.53 0.88 15.34
C PRO A 144 10.63 0.30 13.93
N GLU A 145 9.61 -0.45 13.49
CA GLU A 145 9.54 -1.01 12.14
C GLU A 145 9.43 0.10 11.08
N ILE A 146 8.66 1.15 11.36
CA ILE A 146 8.55 2.35 10.51
C ILE A 146 9.82 3.20 10.63
N ALA A 147 10.38 3.33 11.83
CA ALA A 147 11.62 4.08 12.08
C ALA A 147 12.85 3.50 11.35
N ALA A 148 12.83 2.21 11.01
CA ALA A 148 13.90 1.54 10.28
C ALA A 148 13.95 1.92 8.79
N LEU A 149 12.90 2.56 8.28
CA LEU A 149 12.71 2.83 6.85
C LEU A 149 12.70 4.33 6.55
N THR A 150 13.14 4.66 5.34
CA THR A 150 12.86 5.94 4.67
C THR A 150 12.14 5.68 3.35
N GLN A 151 11.72 6.75 2.67
CA GLN A 151 11.15 6.65 1.34
C GLN A 151 12.20 6.40 0.25
N HIS A 152 11.82 5.69 -0.80
CA HIS A 152 12.55 5.64 -2.05
C HIS A 152 12.73 7.06 -2.60
N GLN A 153 13.83 7.26 -3.29
CA GLN A 153 14.14 8.49 -4.01
C GLN A 153 13.74 8.34 -5.47
N ASP A 154 13.44 9.47 -6.12
CA ASP A 154 13.24 9.51 -7.57
C ASP A 154 14.43 8.83 -8.26
N ALA A 155 14.14 7.85 -9.12
CA ALA A 155 15.13 6.98 -9.75
C ALA A 155 16.17 7.72 -10.60
N ALA A 156 15.88 8.94 -11.07
CA ALA A 156 16.84 9.79 -11.76
C ALA A 156 17.76 10.58 -10.82
N SER A 157 17.52 10.56 -9.50
CA SER A 157 18.36 11.24 -8.51
C SER A 157 19.71 10.57 -8.36
N ASP A 158 20.73 11.35 -7.99
CA ASP A 158 22.09 10.82 -7.84
C ASP A 158 22.14 9.79 -6.68
N GLY A 159 22.65 8.59 -6.98
CA GLY A 159 22.73 7.49 -6.01
C GLY A 159 21.40 6.79 -5.69
N ALA A 160 20.29 7.14 -6.37
CA ALA A 160 18.96 6.62 -6.07
C ALA A 160 18.90 5.08 -6.12
N GLY A 161 19.51 4.44 -7.12
CA GLY A 161 19.48 2.98 -7.25
C GLY A 161 20.05 2.25 -6.03
N ALA A 162 21.17 2.74 -5.47
CA ALA A 162 21.77 2.14 -4.26
C ALA A 162 20.92 2.38 -3.02
N ILE A 163 20.34 3.58 -2.90
CA ILE A 163 19.47 3.97 -1.78
C ILE A 163 18.17 3.16 -1.80
N ASN A 164 17.51 3.11 -2.95
CA ASN A 164 16.25 2.40 -3.16
C ASN A 164 16.43 0.90 -2.89
N LYS A 165 17.46 0.26 -3.47
CA LYS A 165 17.81 -1.13 -3.14
C LYS A 165 18.00 -1.34 -1.64
N ALA A 166 18.72 -0.46 -0.96
CA ALA A 166 18.93 -0.58 0.49
C ALA A 166 17.61 -0.48 1.27
N ILE A 167 16.70 0.41 0.87
CA ILE A 167 15.35 0.54 1.45
C ILE A 167 14.53 -0.73 1.19
N THR A 168 14.51 -1.25 -0.04
CA THR A 168 13.80 -2.49 -0.39
C THR A 168 14.28 -3.67 0.45
N LEU A 169 15.60 -3.84 0.60
CA LEU A 169 16.15 -4.93 1.39
C LEU A 169 15.85 -4.77 2.89
N GLU A 170 15.82 -3.55 3.42
CA GLU A 170 15.41 -3.33 4.81
C GLU A 170 13.90 -3.52 5.00
N LEU A 171 13.08 -3.08 4.04
CA LEU A 171 11.63 -3.32 4.03
C LEU A 171 11.35 -4.83 4.07
N ALA A 172 12.05 -5.63 3.27
CA ALA A 172 11.93 -7.09 3.29
C ALA A 172 12.20 -7.67 4.68
N LYS A 173 13.20 -7.13 5.39
CA LYS A 173 13.50 -7.55 6.77
C LYS A 173 12.39 -7.18 7.74
N GLN A 174 11.83 -5.97 7.62
CA GLN A 174 10.71 -5.55 8.47
C GLN A 174 9.47 -6.41 8.22
N LEU A 175 9.15 -6.69 6.95
CA LEU A 175 8.07 -7.60 6.55
C LEU A 175 8.27 -9.02 7.11
N ALA A 176 9.45 -9.61 6.92
CA ALA A 176 9.77 -10.91 7.48
C ALA A 176 9.69 -10.91 9.02
N GLY A 177 10.14 -9.83 9.66
CA GLY A 177 10.13 -9.67 11.12
C GLY A 177 8.73 -9.63 11.73
N ILE A 178 7.73 -9.16 10.98
CA ILE A 178 6.32 -9.20 11.37
C ILE A 178 5.61 -10.47 10.89
N GLY A 179 6.25 -11.32 10.09
CA GLY A 179 5.68 -12.54 9.54
C GLY A 179 4.89 -12.35 8.23
N ALA A 180 5.06 -11.22 7.55
CA ALA A 180 4.53 -10.99 6.21
C ALA A 180 5.46 -11.55 5.13
N ASP A 181 4.97 -11.68 3.90
CA ASP A 181 5.77 -12.07 2.74
C ASP A 181 6.87 -11.02 2.45
N PRO A 182 8.17 -11.36 2.56
CA PRO A 182 9.25 -10.41 2.28
C PRO A 182 9.32 -9.97 0.81
N ASN A 183 8.79 -10.76 -0.13
CA ASN A 183 8.78 -10.39 -1.55
C ASN A 183 7.84 -9.22 -1.85
N LEU A 184 6.92 -8.86 -0.94
CA LEU A 184 6.14 -7.62 -1.07
C LEU A 184 7.04 -6.39 -1.18
N ALA A 185 8.24 -6.42 -0.59
CA ALA A 185 9.19 -5.32 -0.70
C ALA A 185 9.52 -4.95 -2.15
N LEU A 186 9.53 -5.94 -3.07
CA LEU A 186 9.78 -5.71 -4.49
C LEU A 186 8.71 -4.82 -5.13
N LEU A 187 7.50 -4.77 -4.56
CA LEU A 187 6.41 -3.93 -5.02
C LEU A 187 6.52 -2.48 -4.54
N SER A 188 7.54 -2.12 -3.74
CA SER A 188 7.81 -0.72 -3.40
C SER A 188 8.67 0.01 -4.43
N GLY A 189 9.06 -0.70 -5.50
CA GLY A 189 9.99 -0.19 -6.50
C GLY A 189 9.51 1.06 -7.22
N THR A 190 10.42 1.68 -7.94
CA THR A 190 10.16 2.95 -8.64
C THR A 190 10.02 2.76 -10.14
N PHE A 191 9.67 3.83 -10.85
CA PHE A 191 9.70 3.86 -12.31
C PHE A 191 11.13 3.84 -12.84
N ALA A 192 11.31 3.50 -14.12
CA ALA A 192 12.58 3.73 -14.78
C ALA A 192 12.99 5.23 -14.69
N PRO A 193 14.29 5.55 -14.52
CA PRO A 193 14.75 6.93 -14.40
C PRO A 193 14.23 7.84 -15.52
N GLY A 194 13.60 8.95 -15.15
CA GLY A 194 13.13 9.96 -16.09
C GLY A 194 14.26 10.87 -16.62
N ASP A 195 13.94 11.70 -17.61
CA ASP A 195 14.84 12.75 -18.08
C ASP A 195 14.81 13.96 -17.12
N LYS A 196 15.96 14.34 -16.55
CA LYS A 196 16.07 15.51 -15.65
C LYS A 196 15.70 16.84 -16.32
N SER A 197 15.64 16.89 -17.65
CA SER A 197 15.16 18.05 -18.40
C SER A 197 13.63 18.13 -18.53
N ASP A 198 12.90 17.11 -18.06
CA ASP A 198 11.44 17.09 -18.07
C ASP A 198 10.85 18.12 -17.09
N SER A 199 10.41 19.24 -17.64
CA SER A 199 9.73 20.31 -16.91
C SER A 199 8.31 19.97 -16.42
N THR A 200 7.73 18.85 -16.85
CA THR A 200 6.40 18.42 -16.39
C THR A 200 6.45 17.76 -15.02
N GLY A 201 7.63 17.27 -14.61
CA GLY A 201 7.81 16.49 -13.38
C GLY A 201 7.19 15.10 -13.44
N LYS A 202 6.69 14.66 -14.61
CA LYS A 202 6.06 13.35 -14.77
C LYS A 202 7.12 12.26 -14.96
N GLY A 203 8.20 12.52 -15.69
CA GLY A 203 9.15 11.48 -16.06
C GLY A 203 8.45 10.31 -16.75
N ASN A 204 8.80 9.08 -16.35
CA ASN A 204 8.18 7.85 -16.87
C ASN A 204 6.97 7.38 -16.04
N SER A 205 6.44 8.24 -15.18
CA SER A 205 5.35 7.84 -14.28
C SER A 205 3.99 7.70 -14.95
N CYS A 206 3.11 7.00 -14.26
CA CYS A 206 1.66 6.97 -14.50
C CYS A 206 0.93 7.62 -13.32
N ASP A 207 -0.35 7.92 -13.50
CA ASP A 207 -1.17 8.58 -12.47
C ASP A 207 -2.66 8.21 -12.54
N GLU A 208 -2.98 7.18 -13.32
CA GLU A 208 -4.35 6.69 -13.45
C GLU A 208 -4.77 5.94 -12.18
N GLU A 209 -5.90 6.34 -11.60
CA GLU A 209 -6.51 5.67 -10.45
C GLU A 209 -6.94 4.24 -10.81
N GLU A 210 -6.32 3.26 -10.16
CA GLU A 210 -6.57 1.83 -10.26
C GLU A 210 -6.56 1.18 -8.87
N PRO A 211 -7.64 1.33 -8.07
CA PRO A 211 -7.67 1.00 -6.64
C PRO A 211 -7.29 -0.44 -6.26
N ASP A 212 -7.47 -1.38 -7.19
CA ASP A 212 -7.15 -2.80 -6.95
C ASP A 212 -5.64 -3.09 -6.99
N LEU A 213 -4.84 -2.24 -7.65
CA LEU A 213 -3.40 -2.45 -7.79
C LEU A 213 -2.65 -1.11 -7.89
N GLY A 214 -2.77 -0.44 -9.01
CA GLY A 214 -2.05 0.80 -9.29
C GLY A 214 -1.46 0.76 -10.68
N CYS A 215 -1.41 1.92 -11.32
CA CYS A 215 -1.04 2.03 -12.72
C CYS A 215 0.40 1.55 -13.00
N ILE A 216 1.31 1.59 -12.01
CA ILE A 216 2.70 1.17 -12.20
C ILE A 216 2.79 -0.33 -12.50
N PHE A 217 1.89 -1.12 -11.91
CA PHE A 217 1.86 -2.56 -12.06
C PHE A 217 1.08 -2.95 -13.31
N SER A 218 -0.11 -2.37 -13.52
CA SER A 218 -0.99 -2.76 -14.63
C SER A 218 -0.42 -2.38 -16.00
N GLN A 219 0.44 -1.36 -16.05
CA GLN A 219 1.14 -0.91 -17.24
C GLN A 219 2.55 -1.52 -17.39
N GLY A 220 3.00 -2.35 -16.43
CA GLY A 220 4.33 -2.99 -16.50
C GLY A 220 5.49 -2.00 -16.35
N LEU A 221 5.30 -0.91 -15.59
CA LEU A 221 6.25 0.19 -15.46
C LEU A 221 7.16 0.07 -14.23
N LEU A 222 6.85 -0.85 -13.32
CA LEU A 222 7.65 -1.10 -12.12
C LEU A 222 9.05 -1.60 -12.51
N VAL A 223 10.07 -1.00 -11.90
CA VAL A 223 11.44 -1.53 -11.89
C VAL A 223 11.73 -2.05 -10.49
N LEU A 224 12.06 -3.33 -10.39
CA LEU A 224 12.42 -3.96 -9.13
C LEU A 224 13.80 -3.47 -8.69
N ASP A 225 13.92 -2.95 -7.48
CA ASP A 225 15.20 -2.47 -6.96
C ASP A 225 16.13 -3.61 -6.50
N ALA A 226 15.60 -4.82 -6.32
CA ALA A 226 16.34 -6.03 -5.94
C ALA A 226 15.74 -7.27 -6.62
N THR A 227 16.49 -8.37 -6.56
CA THR A 227 16.03 -9.70 -6.99
C THR A 227 15.40 -10.48 -5.83
N GLU A 228 14.56 -11.48 -6.13
CA GLU A 228 14.02 -12.40 -5.12
C GLU A 228 15.14 -13.15 -4.35
N ASP A 229 16.26 -13.45 -5.00
CA ASP A 229 17.42 -14.08 -4.36
C ASP A 229 18.12 -13.14 -3.35
N GLU A 230 18.21 -11.84 -3.67
CA GLU A 230 18.71 -10.83 -2.73
C GLU A 230 17.76 -10.67 -1.54
N ILE A 231 16.43 -10.70 -1.77
CA ILE A 231 15.41 -10.68 -0.71
C ILE A 231 15.57 -11.91 0.20
N ALA A 232 15.60 -13.11 -0.37
CA ALA A 232 15.77 -14.36 0.37
C ALA A 232 17.07 -14.35 1.20
N SER A 233 18.15 -13.80 0.64
CA SER A 233 19.42 -13.64 1.34
C SER A 233 19.34 -12.64 2.50
N ALA A 234 18.65 -11.51 2.32
CA ALA A 234 18.51 -10.47 3.33
C ALA A 234 17.70 -10.90 4.56
N VAL A 235 16.75 -11.82 4.37
CA VAL A 235 15.82 -12.27 5.42
C VAL A 235 16.15 -13.65 5.99
N ALA A 236 17.21 -14.32 5.53
CA ALA A 236 17.53 -15.70 5.87
C ALA A 236 17.63 -15.98 7.39
N ASP A 237 18.07 -15.00 8.17
CA ASP A 237 18.25 -15.12 9.63
C ASP A 237 17.13 -14.43 10.44
N ILE A 238 16.05 -13.98 9.78
CA ILE A 238 14.95 -13.28 10.45
C ILE A 238 13.89 -14.27 10.91
N THR A 239 13.59 -14.21 12.19
CA THR A 239 12.48 -14.95 12.79
C THR A 239 11.31 -14.01 13.03
N PRO A 240 10.10 -14.31 12.53
CA PRO A 240 8.91 -13.53 12.83
C PRO A 240 8.69 -13.39 14.33
N THR A 241 8.43 -12.17 14.78
CA THR A 241 8.17 -11.84 16.19
C THR A 241 6.70 -11.56 16.47
N PHE A 242 5.90 -11.54 15.42
CA PHE A 242 4.47 -11.28 15.44
C PHE A 242 3.72 -12.42 14.75
N THR A 243 2.48 -12.64 15.18
CA THR A 243 1.56 -13.59 14.55
C THR A 243 0.22 -12.89 14.47
N GLY A 244 -0.20 -12.57 13.25
CA GLY A 244 -1.49 -11.96 12.95
C GLY A 244 -2.19 -12.70 11.82
N THR A 245 -3.36 -12.21 11.43
CA THR A 245 -4.19 -12.78 10.36
C THR A 245 -4.19 -11.89 9.13
N GLY A 246 -4.78 -12.37 8.03
CA GLY A 246 -5.05 -11.53 6.85
C GLY A 246 -3.83 -11.16 6.00
N GLY A 247 -2.74 -11.92 6.01
CA GLY A 247 -1.53 -11.61 5.22
C GLY A 247 -1.78 -11.47 3.71
N ILE A 248 -0.94 -10.67 3.05
CA ILE A 248 -0.86 -10.54 1.59
C ILE A 248 0.48 -11.12 1.10
N SER A 249 0.52 -11.61 -0.13
CA SER A 249 1.76 -12.03 -0.79
C SER A 249 1.97 -11.28 -2.10
N ALA A 250 3.21 -11.12 -2.52
CA ALA A 250 3.54 -10.44 -3.78
C ALA A 250 2.98 -11.20 -5.00
N THR A 251 3.04 -12.54 -4.96
CA THR A 251 2.57 -13.41 -6.04
C THR A 251 1.05 -13.43 -6.21
N ASP A 252 0.30 -13.09 -5.16
CA ASP A 252 -1.16 -12.91 -5.27
C ASP A 252 -1.52 -11.60 -6.00
N LEU A 253 -0.63 -10.62 -5.98
CA LEU A 253 -0.85 -9.30 -6.57
C LEU A 253 -0.35 -9.23 -8.01
N VAL A 254 0.85 -9.76 -8.28
CA VAL A 254 1.52 -9.64 -9.59
C VAL A 254 2.40 -10.86 -9.92
N ASP A 255 2.70 -11.01 -11.21
CA ASP A 255 3.81 -11.86 -11.67
C ASP A 255 5.12 -11.07 -11.60
N LEU A 256 5.93 -11.30 -10.57
CA LEU A 256 7.20 -10.59 -10.36
C LEU A 256 8.18 -10.74 -11.54
N ALA A 257 8.13 -11.86 -12.26
CA ALA A 257 9.00 -12.12 -13.41
C ALA A 257 8.65 -11.25 -14.63
N SER A 258 7.50 -10.57 -14.61
CA SER A 258 7.09 -9.66 -15.68
C SER A 258 7.78 -8.29 -15.62
N PHE A 259 8.47 -7.97 -14.52
CA PHE A 259 9.12 -6.68 -14.32
C PHE A 259 10.65 -6.76 -14.51
N SER A 260 11.25 -5.66 -14.94
CA SER A 260 12.71 -5.54 -15.01
C SER A 260 13.31 -5.29 -13.63
N VAL A 261 14.54 -5.76 -13.42
CA VAL A 261 15.32 -5.48 -12.20
C VAL A 261 16.38 -4.41 -12.50
N ALA A 262 16.52 -3.44 -11.60
CA ALA A 262 17.54 -2.40 -11.68
C ALA A 262 18.95 -2.99 -11.56
N ASP A 263 19.85 -2.61 -12.47
CA ASP A 263 21.26 -2.99 -12.42
C ASP A 263 22.03 -2.05 -11.48
N VAL A 264 22.06 -2.41 -10.20
CA VAL A 264 22.70 -1.62 -9.14
C VAL A 264 23.88 -2.39 -8.54
N SER A 265 25.08 -1.92 -8.85
CA SER A 265 26.34 -2.46 -8.30
C SER A 265 26.85 -1.72 -7.06
N GLU A 266 26.31 -0.53 -6.80
CA GLU A 266 26.67 0.30 -5.64
C GLU A 266 25.86 -0.10 -4.41
N VAL A 267 26.40 0.18 -3.22
CA VAL A 267 25.75 -0.11 -1.94
C VAL A 267 25.60 1.17 -1.12
N ALA A 268 24.43 1.35 -0.52
CA ALA A 268 24.15 2.46 0.41
C ALA A 268 24.00 1.91 1.84
N ASP A 269 24.48 2.69 2.83
CA ASP A 269 24.27 2.40 4.24
C ASP A 269 22.99 3.09 4.72
N LEU A 270 21.88 2.35 4.69
CA LEU A 270 20.58 2.87 5.11
C LEU A 270 20.56 3.33 6.57
N ALA A 271 21.31 2.66 7.46
CA ALA A 271 21.34 3.04 8.86
C ALA A 271 21.91 4.46 9.05
N THR A 272 22.91 4.83 8.26
CA THR A 272 23.46 6.19 8.24
C THR A 272 22.47 7.19 7.63
N ILE A 273 21.73 6.80 6.59
CA ILE A 273 20.71 7.67 5.95
C ILE A 273 19.56 7.98 6.93
N VAL A 274 19.00 6.94 7.56
CA VAL A 274 17.94 7.05 8.57
C VAL A 274 18.40 7.92 9.75
N GLN A 275 19.61 7.68 10.28
CA GLN A 275 20.16 8.45 11.40
C GLN A 275 20.49 9.91 11.02
N GLY A 276 20.99 10.13 9.80
CA GLY A 276 21.29 11.46 9.27
C GLY A 276 20.04 12.31 9.11
N ALA A 277 18.90 11.70 8.74
CA ALA A 277 17.60 12.35 8.71
C ALA A 277 17.15 12.78 10.11
N ALA A 278 17.26 11.90 11.11
CA ALA A 278 16.88 12.20 12.49
C ALA A 278 17.84 13.16 13.24
N GLY A 279 19.03 13.43 12.69
CA GLY A 279 20.13 14.15 13.35
C GLY A 279 20.43 15.57 12.84
N GLY A 280 19.72 16.07 11.83
CA GLY A 280 20.04 17.33 11.17
C GLY A 280 19.50 18.59 11.86
N ALA A 281 20.31 19.21 12.72
CA ALA A 281 20.17 20.64 13.01
C ALA A 281 20.64 21.46 11.78
N ALA A 282 19.76 22.35 11.31
CA ALA A 282 19.85 23.28 10.19
C ALA A 282 21.26 23.66 9.66
N THR A 283 21.46 23.41 8.37
CA THR A 283 22.04 24.42 7.46
C THR A 283 21.08 24.54 6.28
N ASP A 284 20.21 25.54 6.35
CA ASP A 284 19.29 25.91 5.28
C ASP A 284 20.08 26.25 4.00
N ALA A 285 19.94 25.44 2.95
CA ALA A 285 20.12 25.91 1.59
C ALA A 285 18.75 26.44 1.15
N ALA A 286 18.61 27.76 1.24
CA ALA A 286 17.41 28.48 0.80
C ALA A 286 17.13 28.21 -0.69
N ASP A 287 15.83 28.04 -0.99
CA ASP A 287 15.24 28.15 -2.33
C ASP A 287 15.80 29.38 -3.05
N ALA A 288 16.55 29.16 -4.14
CA ALA A 288 16.94 30.22 -5.05
C ALA A 288 15.89 30.30 -6.17
N GLU A 289 14.95 31.21 -5.97
CA GLU A 289 14.07 31.73 -7.00
C GLU A 289 14.90 32.29 -8.17
N SER A 290 14.51 31.92 -9.39
CA SER A 290 15.17 32.28 -10.64
C SER A 290 15.12 33.78 -10.90
N THR A 291 16.27 34.44 -10.88
CA THR A 291 16.51 35.65 -11.68
C THR A 291 17.86 35.58 -12.37
N ALA A 292 17.83 35.43 -13.69
CA ALA A 292 18.98 35.55 -14.56
C ALA A 292 19.51 36.98 -14.60
N THR A 293 20.79 37.17 -14.32
CA THR A 293 21.63 38.14 -15.05
C THR A 293 23.09 37.72 -15.04
N ASP A 294 23.67 37.83 -16.23
CA ASP A 294 25.01 37.55 -16.71
C ASP A 294 26.11 38.38 -16.01
N ALA A 295 27.25 37.74 -15.65
CA ALA A 295 28.58 38.38 -15.63
C ALA A 295 29.71 37.35 -15.42
N VAL A 296 30.80 37.61 -16.15
CA VAL A 296 31.96 36.78 -16.48
C VAL A 296 33.16 36.98 -15.51
N ALA A 297 34.04 35.95 -15.43
CA ALA A 297 35.48 35.94 -15.07
C ALA A 297 35.87 36.14 -13.58
N THR A 298 36.93 35.54 -12.99
CA THR A 298 38.13 34.82 -13.47
C THR A 298 38.86 34.16 -12.28
N ASP A 299 39.49 33.00 -12.53
CA ASP A 299 40.83 32.52 -12.15
C ASP A 299 41.45 32.83 -10.76
N ALA A 300 41.88 31.79 -10.02
CA ALA A 300 43.29 31.55 -9.66
C ALA A 300 43.50 30.46 -8.57
N VAL A 301 44.26 29.43 -8.97
CA VAL A 301 45.48 28.85 -8.36
C VAL A 301 45.49 28.33 -6.90
N ALA A 302 45.91 27.06 -6.79
CA ALA A 302 46.26 26.29 -5.60
C ALA A 302 47.47 26.83 -4.80
N THR A 303 47.57 26.45 -3.51
CA THR A 303 48.82 25.93 -2.92
C THR A 303 48.59 25.29 -1.54
N ASP A 304 49.41 24.29 -1.29
CA ASP A 304 49.52 23.34 -0.17
C ASP A 304 50.01 23.97 1.15
N ALA A 305 49.59 23.40 2.29
CA ALA A 305 50.36 23.41 3.55
C ALA A 305 49.85 22.32 4.52
N ALA A 306 50.80 21.48 4.96
CA ALA A 306 50.64 20.32 5.81
C ALA A 306 50.73 20.58 7.33
N ALA A 307 50.31 19.54 8.09
CA ALA A 307 50.59 19.19 9.49
C ALA A 307 49.83 20.00 10.57
N THR A 308 49.25 19.41 11.63
CA THR A 308 49.81 18.36 12.50
C THR A 308 48.70 17.64 13.28
N SER A 309 48.97 16.39 13.62
CA SER A 309 48.16 15.41 14.33
C SER A 309 47.97 15.67 15.84
N SER A 310 46.87 15.17 16.39
CA SER A 310 46.78 14.65 17.76
C SER A 310 45.75 13.52 17.81
N ALA A 311 46.18 12.40 18.36
CA ALA A 311 45.51 11.09 18.37
C ALA A 311 44.50 10.93 19.51
N SER A 312 43.59 9.98 19.36
CA SER A 312 43.30 8.94 20.37
C SER A 312 42.63 7.71 19.74
N ASP A 313 43.09 6.56 20.22
CA ASP A 313 42.87 5.15 19.88
C ASP A 313 41.38 4.70 19.82
N ASN A 314 40.96 3.61 19.14
CA ASN A 314 41.45 2.23 19.27
C ASN A 314 40.97 1.35 18.08
N ARG A 315 41.88 0.57 17.48
CA ARG A 315 41.55 -0.53 16.56
C ARG A 315 42.41 -1.74 16.91
N ALA A 316 41.78 -2.86 17.25
CA ALA A 316 42.44 -4.16 17.38
C ALA A 316 42.14 -5.03 16.15
N THR A 317 43.20 -5.44 15.48
CA THR A 317 43.22 -6.39 14.35
C THR A 317 43.88 -7.67 14.86
N ALA A 318 43.35 -8.84 14.49
CA ALA A 318 44.10 -10.10 14.57
C ALA A 318 43.85 -10.93 13.30
N THR A 319 44.94 -11.36 12.67
CA THR A 319 44.98 -12.16 11.44
C THR A 319 45.60 -13.53 11.72
N ALA A 320 45.01 -14.55 11.09
CA ALA A 320 45.56 -15.86 10.65
C ALA A 320 46.00 -16.94 11.66
N GLY A 321 45.28 -18.08 11.59
CA GLY A 321 45.77 -19.42 11.93
C GLY A 321 45.37 -20.43 10.84
N LYS A 322 46.33 -21.25 10.41
CA LYS A 322 46.25 -22.20 9.28
C LYS A 322 45.44 -23.47 9.57
N GLY A 323 44.59 -23.86 8.63
CA GLY A 323 44.55 -25.15 7.92
C GLY A 323 44.45 -26.49 8.67
N CYS A 324 43.29 -27.14 8.57
CA CYS A 324 43.18 -28.60 8.44
C CYS A 324 42.23 -28.95 7.28
N LYS A 325 42.71 -29.77 6.34
CA LYS A 325 41.92 -30.37 5.26
C LYS A 325 41.20 -31.61 5.78
N ALA A 326 39.90 -31.74 5.49
CA ALA A 326 39.20 -33.03 5.48
C ALA A 326 38.29 -33.14 4.24
N LYS A 327 38.26 -34.36 3.71
CA LYS A 327 37.74 -34.84 2.43
C LYS A 327 36.23 -35.16 2.52
N PRO A 328 35.44 -35.07 1.43
CA PRO A 328 34.03 -35.45 1.48
C PRO A 328 33.89 -36.96 1.54
N THR A 329 33.12 -37.46 2.51
CA THR A 329 32.58 -38.82 2.53
C THR A 329 31.10 -38.76 2.25
N SER A 330 30.73 -39.28 1.08
CA SER A 330 29.38 -39.62 0.68
C SER A 330 28.80 -40.70 1.61
N VAL A 331 27.60 -40.44 2.14
CA VAL A 331 26.72 -41.48 2.67
C VAL A 331 25.36 -41.31 2.01
N ALA A 332 25.02 -42.28 1.16
CA ALA A 332 23.69 -42.50 0.63
C ALA A 332 22.90 -43.38 1.60
N LEU A 333 21.63 -43.04 1.86
CA LEU A 333 20.60 -43.99 2.31
C LEU A 333 19.22 -43.38 1.97
N LYS A 334 18.58 -43.81 0.88
CA LYS A 334 17.62 -44.93 0.75
C LYS A 334 16.16 -44.53 1.10
N THR A 335 15.46 -44.17 0.02
CA THR A 335 14.07 -44.48 -0.34
C THR A 335 13.26 -45.30 0.67
N LEU A 336 12.19 -44.70 1.19
CA LEU A 336 10.97 -45.41 1.58
C LEU A 336 9.77 -44.79 0.84
N VAL A 337 9.07 -45.65 0.11
CA VAL A 337 7.77 -45.44 -0.54
C VAL A 337 6.67 -45.77 0.48
N PRO A 338 5.53 -45.07 0.45
CA PRO A 338 4.26 -45.72 0.72
C PRO A 338 3.35 -45.67 -0.51
N THR A 339 3.03 -46.86 -1.01
CA THR A 339 1.95 -47.15 -1.93
C THR A 339 0.62 -47.05 -1.19
N GLY A 340 -0.35 -46.33 -1.76
CA GLY A 340 -1.71 -46.29 -1.23
C GLY A 340 -2.66 -45.48 -2.10
N PHE A 341 -2.85 -45.91 -3.35
CA PHE A 341 -3.95 -45.43 -4.19
C PHE A 341 -5.29 -45.91 -3.60
N ALA A 342 -6.15 -44.96 -3.20
CA ALA A 342 -7.55 -45.21 -2.92
C ALA A 342 -8.40 -44.31 -3.82
N THR A 343 -9.01 -44.94 -4.82
CA THR A 343 -10.03 -44.42 -5.72
C THR A 343 -11.27 -44.02 -4.92
N LYS A 344 -11.74 -42.77 -5.04
CA LYS A 344 -13.04 -42.34 -4.52
C LYS A 344 -13.99 -42.06 -5.68
N THR A 345 -14.95 -42.95 -5.84
CA THR A 345 -16.07 -42.85 -6.77
C THR A 345 -17.08 -41.79 -6.30
N THR A 346 -17.61 -41.09 -7.29
CA THR A 346 -18.75 -40.17 -7.27
C THR A 346 -20.00 -40.79 -6.65
N ASP A 347 -20.65 -40.08 -5.73
CA ASP A 347 -22.09 -40.24 -5.48
C ASP A 347 -22.72 -38.86 -5.26
N ALA A 348 -23.65 -38.53 -6.16
CA ALA A 348 -24.52 -37.38 -6.10
C ALA A 348 -25.74 -37.70 -5.23
N ALA A 349 -26.16 -36.77 -4.36
CA ALA A 349 -27.47 -36.81 -3.74
C ALA A 349 -28.07 -35.39 -3.61
N SER A 350 -29.37 -35.35 -3.90
CA SER A 350 -30.19 -34.21 -4.26
C SER A 350 -30.99 -33.66 -3.06
N ALA A 351 -30.99 -32.32 -2.96
CA ALA A 351 -31.99 -31.35 -2.50
C ALA A 351 -33.12 -31.71 -1.51
N THR A 352 -33.30 -30.82 -0.50
CA THR A 352 -34.55 -30.16 -0.05
C THR A 352 -34.19 -29.26 1.15
N GLY A 353 -34.62 -28.01 1.38
CA GLY A 353 -35.52 -27.03 0.77
C GLY A 353 -35.96 -26.06 1.89
N GLY A 354 -35.82 -24.73 1.75
CA GLY A 354 -36.41 -23.79 2.74
C GLY A 354 -35.95 -22.32 2.80
N LYS A 355 -36.52 -21.49 1.90
CA LYS A 355 -37.03 -20.10 2.08
C LYS A 355 -36.06 -18.91 2.33
N GLY A 356 -36.08 -17.97 1.37
CA GLY A 356 -35.41 -16.66 1.36
C GLY A 356 -35.91 -15.65 2.40
N THR A 357 -35.43 -14.41 2.49
CA THR A 357 -35.12 -13.38 1.47
C THR A 357 -34.10 -12.40 2.12
N LYS A 358 -33.14 -11.76 1.45
CA LYS A 358 -33.31 -10.47 0.75
C LYS A 358 -32.07 -10.13 -0.07
N ALA A 359 -32.16 -10.38 -1.38
CA ALA A 359 -31.20 -9.89 -2.36
C ALA A 359 -31.47 -8.41 -2.68
N THR A 360 -30.42 -7.60 -2.70
CA THR A 360 -30.41 -6.28 -3.33
C THR A 360 -29.07 -6.10 -4.04
N GLY A 361 -29.12 -5.90 -5.37
CA GLY A 361 -27.99 -5.42 -6.16
C GLY A 361 -27.49 -6.36 -7.25
N SER A 362 -28.34 -6.78 -8.19
CA SER A 362 -27.89 -7.36 -9.46
C SER A 362 -27.85 -6.26 -10.51
N ALA A 363 -26.67 -5.99 -11.08
CA ALA A 363 -26.49 -5.18 -12.28
C ALA A 363 -26.04 -6.08 -13.44
N ALA A 364 -26.46 -5.70 -14.64
CA ALA A 364 -26.63 -6.53 -15.82
C ALA A 364 -25.33 -6.97 -16.53
N GLY A 365 -25.32 -8.25 -16.94
CA GLY A 365 -25.10 -8.65 -18.33
C GLY A 365 -23.67 -8.81 -18.83
N ASN A 366 -22.97 -9.86 -18.41
CA ASN A 366 -21.81 -10.41 -19.12
C ASN A 366 -22.05 -11.91 -19.38
N ASN A 367 -21.98 -12.35 -20.65
CA ASN A 367 -22.21 -13.73 -21.09
C ASN A 367 -21.05 -14.69 -20.73
N GLY A 368 -20.38 -14.45 -19.60
CA GLY A 368 -19.24 -15.23 -19.14
C GLY A 368 -19.65 -16.36 -18.21
N ALA A 369 -18.85 -17.43 -18.16
CA ALA A 369 -19.03 -18.48 -17.17
C ALA A 369 -18.50 -17.99 -15.81
N ASP A 370 -19.24 -18.25 -14.74
CA ASP A 370 -18.74 -18.08 -13.38
C ASP A 370 -17.74 -19.20 -13.07
N ILE A 371 -16.52 -18.83 -12.68
CA ILE A 371 -15.46 -19.77 -12.32
C ILE A 371 -15.27 -19.92 -10.81
N GLN A 372 -16.03 -19.20 -9.99
CA GLN A 372 -15.98 -19.35 -8.53
C GLN A 372 -16.64 -20.68 -8.11
N SER A 373 -15.81 -21.61 -7.65
CA SER A 373 -16.24 -22.96 -7.25
C SER A 373 -16.57 -23.06 -5.76
N PHE A 374 -16.12 -22.11 -4.94
CA PHE A 374 -16.38 -22.09 -3.52
C PHE A 374 -17.86 -21.86 -3.21
N THR A 375 -18.43 -22.66 -2.32
CA THR A 375 -19.87 -22.65 -2.00
C THR A 375 -20.18 -22.31 -0.55
N GLY A 376 -19.18 -21.98 0.27
CA GLY A 376 -19.40 -21.45 1.62
C GLY A 376 -20.23 -20.17 1.57
N THR A 377 -21.05 -19.94 2.60
CA THR A 377 -22.03 -18.85 2.61
C THR A 377 -22.16 -18.13 3.96
N LEU A 378 -21.28 -18.41 4.93
CA LEU A 378 -21.29 -17.66 6.18
C LEU A 378 -20.84 -16.21 5.86
N GLY A 379 -21.61 -15.24 6.35
CA GLY A 379 -21.50 -13.83 5.91
C GLY A 379 -22.06 -13.50 4.51
N GLY A 380 -22.47 -14.50 3.73
CA GLY A 380 -22.93 -14.35 2.35
C GLY A 380 -22.13 -15.21 1.36
N PRO A 381 -22.65 -15.41 0.13
CA PRO A 381 -21.91 -16.14 -0.91
C PRO A 381 -20.74 -15.30 -1.45
N ALA A 382 -19.70 -15.98 -1.92
CA ALA A 382 -18.62 -15.32 -2.64
C ALA A 382 -19.17 -14.71 -3.93
N PRO A 383 -18.80 -13.46 -4.29
CA PRO A 383 -19.26 -12.88 -5.54
C PRO A 383 -18.80 -13.71 -6.73
N PRO A 384 -19.63 -13.84 -7.78
CA PRO A 384 -19.25 -14.63 -8.95
C PRO A 384 -18.04 -14.03 -9.65
N VAL A 385 -17.17 -14.90 -10.18
CA VAL A 385 -16.03 -14.52 -11.01
C VAL A 385 -16.36 -14.83 -12.45
N ILE A 386 -16.76 -13.81 -13.21
CA ILE A 386 -17.22 -13.96 -14.58
C ILE A 386 -16.01 -13.95 -15.53
N SER A 387 -15.77 -15.08 -16.19
CA SER A 387 -14.75 -15.23 -17.24
C SER A 387 -15.30 -14.88 -18.63
N SER A 388 -14.54 -14.15 -19.43
CA SER A 388 -14.91 -13.66 -20.77
C SER A 388 -13.70 -13.66 -21.72
N ASP A 389 -13.94 -13.46 -23.02
CA ASP A 389 -12.89 -13.36 -24.05
C ASP A 389 -12.24 -11.96 -24.14
N ALA A 390 -12.42 -11.11 -23.14
CA ALA A 390 -11.85 -9.76 -23.11
C ALA A 390 -10.35 -9.76 -22.79
N ALA A 391 -9.67 -8.63 -23.08
CA ALA A 391 -8.25 -8.45 -22.76
C ALA A 391 -7.96 -8.60 -21.24
N LYS A 392 -8.93 -8.25 -20.38
CA LYS A 392 -8.98 -8.59 -18.96
C LYS A 392 -10.10 -9.64 -18.75
N PRO A 393 -9.79 -10.94 -18.88
CA PRO A 393 -10.81 -11.96 -19.08
C PRO A 393 -11.69 -12.21 -17.85
N PHE A 394 -11.23 -11.93 -16.63
CA PHE A 394 -11.98 -12.24 -15.41
C PHE A 394 -12.59 -10.99 -14.80
N SER A 395 -13.77 -11.09 -14.21
CA SER A 395 -14.39 -9.96 -13.51
C SER A 395 -15.16 -10.34 -12.25
N VAL A 396 -15.09 -9.49 -11.24
CA VAL A 396 -15.74 -9.67 -9.93
C VAL A 396 -16.38 -8.35 -9.53
N ASN A 397 -17.69 -8.33 -9.31
CA ASN A 397 -18.44 -7.09 -9.00
C ASN A 397 -18.17 -5.91 -9.95
N GLY A 398 -17.80 -6.18 -11.20
CA GLY A 398 -17.49 -5.16 -12.22
C GLY A 398 -16.02 -4.78 -12.34
N ASN A 399 -15.16 -5.18 -11.39
CA ASN A 399 -13.70 -5.05 -11.51
C ASN A 399 -13.16 -6.13 -12.45
N THR A 400 -12.10 -5.84 -13.20
CA THR A 400 -11.56 -6.75 -14.22
C THR A 400 -10.10 -7.11 -13.95
N PHE A 401 -9.76 -8.39 -14.15
CA PHE A 401 -8.48 -9.00 -13.79
C PHE A 401 -7.90 -9.77 -14.97
N ASN A 402 -6.57 -9.79 -15.05
CA ASN A 402 -5.85 -10.53 -16.09
C ASN A 402 -5.72 -12.03 -15.73
N GLY A 403 -5.63 -12.37 -14.44
CA GLY A 403 -5.44 -13.74 -13.95
C GLY A 403 -6.66 -14.29 -13.21
N ALA A 404 -6.95 -15.58 -13.41
CA ALA A 404 -8.08 -16.27 -12.76
C ALA A 404 -7.89 -16.35 -11.25
N GLY A 405 -6.68 -16.70 -10.78
CA GLY A 405 -6.35 -16.81 -9.36
C GLY A 405 -6.57 -15.50 -8.61
N VAL A 406 -6.13 -14.37 -9.18
CA VAL A 406 -6.32 -13.02 -8.61
C VAL A 406 -7.82 -12.70 -8.48
N ALA A 407 -8.60 -13.00 -9.53
CA ALA A 407 -10.04 -12.76 -9.51
C ALA A 407 -10.76 -13.64 -8.48
N LEU A 408 -10.38 -14.92 -8.36
CA LEU A 408 -10.92 -15.84 -7.36
C LEU A 408 -10.54 -15.44 -5.93
N GLY A 409 -9.28 -15.02 -5.71
CA GLY A 409 -8.81 -14.50 -4.44
C GLY A 409 -9.59 -13.26 -4.02
N ARG A 410 -9.80 -12.33 -4.94
CA ARG A 410 -10.63 -11.13 -4.70
C ARG A 410 -12.08 -11.48 -4.35
N SER A 411 -12.66 -12.48 -5.00
CA SER A 411 -13.99 -12.99 -4.67
C SER A 411 -14.04 -13.53 -3.22
N CYS A 412 -13.01 -14.28 -2.79
CA CYS A 412 -12.89 -14.73 -1.40
C CYS A 412 -12.73 -13.58 -0.40
N ASP A 413 -11.90 -12.58 -0.71
CA ASP A 413 -11.68 -11.44 0.19
C ASP A 413 -12.95 -10.59 0.35
N ILE A 414 -13.72 -10.38 -0.73
CA ILE A 414 -15.01 -9.67 -0.65
C ILE A 414 -16.00 -10.44 0.22
N GLN A 415 -16.00 -11.77 0.13
CA GLN A 415 -16.83 -12.61 0.97
C GLN A 415 -16.44 -12.50 2.45
N HIS A 416 -15.14 -12.54 2.73
CA HIS A 416 -14.61 -12.42 4.08
C HIS A 416 -14.97 -11.07 4.70
N ASN A 417 -14.80 -9.96 3.98
CA ASN A 417 -15.21 -8.64 4.47
C ASN A 417 -16.71 -8.58 4.81
N ALA A 418 -17.56 -9.13 3.95
CA ALA A 418 -19.00 -9.21 4.22
C ALA A 418 -19.30 -10.08 5.46
N CYS A 419 -18.54 -11.16 5.67
CA CYS A 419 -18.64 -11.98 6.87
C CYS A 419 -18.17 -11.25 8.12
N ALA A 420 -17.04 -10.56 8.06
CA ALA A 420 -16.50 -9.77 9.16
C ALA A 420 -17.46 -8.66 9.57
N ASP A 421 -18.06 -7.95 8.60
CA ASP A 421 -19.09 -6.94 8.85
C ASP A 421 -20.32 -7.53 9.55
N ALA A 422 -20.78 -8.71 9.11
CA ALA A 422 -21.90 -9.41 9.72
C ALA A 422 -21.57 -9.90 11.15
N ALA A 423 -20.35 -10.39 11.39
CA ALA A 423 -19.89 -10.78 12.72
C ALA A 423 -19.75 -9.56 13.66
N ASN A 424 -19.15 -8.46 13.18
CA ASN A 424 -18.95 -7.23 13.95
C ASN A 424 -20.25 -6.50 14.27
N SER A 425 -21.25 -6.59 13.39
CA SER A 425 -22.60 -6.05 13.63
C SER A 425 -23.45 -6.93 14.54
N GLY A 426 -22.98 -8.12 14.92
CA GLY A 426 -23.72 -9.09 15.73
C GLY A 426 -24.81 -9.85 14.95
N GLU A 427 -24.78 -9.82 13.62
CA GLU A 427 -25.65 -10.63 12.76
C GLU A 427 -25.19 -12.10 12.68
N LEU A 428 -23.92 -12.39 12.98
CA LEU A 428 -23.38 -13.74 13.09
C LEU A 428 -22.94 -14.08 14.52
N ASP A 429 -23.40 -15.22 15.02
CA ASP A 429 -22.90 -15.83 16.25
C ASP A 429 -21.55 -16.52 15.97
N GLY A 430 -20.55 -16.38 16.86
CA GLY A 430 -19.25 -17.05 16.72
C GLY A 430 -18.05 -16.14 16.39
N GLY A 431 -18.28 -14.84 16.22
CA GLY A 431 -17.21 -13.85 16.00
C GLY A 431 -16.59 -13.91 14.59
N VAL A 432 -15.47 -13.20 14.40
CA VAL A 432 -14.77 -13.10 13.10
C VAL A 432 -13.92 -14.35 12.79
N GLU A 433 -13.56 -15.16 13.79
CA GLU A 433 -12.70 -16.35 13.64
C GLU A 433 -13.28 -17.41 12.65
N GLN A 434 -14.60 -17.54 12.60
CA GLN A 434 -15.30 -18.39 11.62
C GLN A 434 -15.24 -17.81 10.20
N CYS A 435 -15.14 -16.49 10.04
CA CYS A 435 -14.93 -15.85 8.74
C CYS A 435 -13.52 -16.13 8.22
N GLU A 436 -12.51 -16.13 9.10
CA GLU A 436 -11.14 -16.53 8.75
C GLU A 436 -11.09 -17.99 8.26
N THR A 437 -11.79 -18.90 8.97
CA THR A 437 -11.87 -20.31 8.55
C THR A 437 -12.48 -20.43 7.15
N GLN A 438 -13.56 -19.70 6.88
CA GLN A 438 -14.19 -19.69 5.57
C GLN A 438 -13.30 -19.06 4.48
N LEU A 439 -12.53 -18.02 4.81
CA LEU A 439 -11.56 -17.43 3.89
C LEU A 439 -10.49 -18.45 3.49
N GLU A 440 -9.95 -19.21 4.45
CA GLU A 440 -8.98 -20.27 4.20
C GLU A 440 -9.57 -21.36 3.29
N GLU A 441 -10.80 -21.81 3.57
CA GLU A 441 -11.50 -22.78 2.72
C GLU A 441 -11.78 -22.24 1.30
N CYS A 442 -12.14 -20.96 1.19
CA CYS A 442 -12.35 -20.30 -0.11
C CYS A 442 -11.06 -20.20 -0.91
N ARG A 443 -9.96 -19.76 -0.28
CA ARG A 443 -8.64 -19.67 -0.92
C ARG A 443 -8.11 -21.05 -1.31
N ALA A 444 -8.33 -22.07 -0.49
CA ALA A 444 -7.95 -23.46 -0.82
C ALA A 444 -8.69 -24.01 -2.05
N ALA A 445 -9.88 -23.49 -2.37
CA ALA A 445 -10.65 -23.90 -3.55
C ALA A 445 -10.13 -23.29 -4.87
N ILE A 446 -9.18 -22.34 -4.82
CA ILE A 446 -8.61 -21.69 -6.01
C ILE A 446 -7.69 -22.63 -6.79
N ASP A 447 -6.98 -23.52 -6.08
CA ASP A 447 -5.99 -24.44 -6.64
C ASP A 447 -6.50 -25.88 -6.89
N ALA A 448 -7.80 -26.12 -6.64
CA ALA A 448 -8.46 -27.42 -6.71
C ALA A 448 -9.12 -27.68 -8.07
#